data_AF-A0A7Y5LDT0-F1
#
_entry.id   AF-A0A7Y5LDT0-F1
#
_cell.length_a   1.000
_cell.length_b   1.000
_cell.length_c   1.000
_cell.angle_alpha   90.00
_cell.angle_beta   90.00
_cell.angle_gamma   90.00
#
_symmetry.space_group_name_H-M   'P 1'
#
loop_
_entity.id
_entity.type
_entity.pdbx_description
1 polymer ?
#
loop_
_entity_poly.entity_id
_entity_poly.type
_entity_poly.pdbx_seq_one_letter_code
_entity_poly.pdbx_strand_id
1 'polypeptide(L)'
;MTKIMHRVYVSTMMMVGLLTVMLIGVYGYPYYSTPLIERPEAPLDRALSPVGFWGHGMGFIGSFMMTFGVLMYSIRKRWTRLANVGLIKHFLEFHIFLCLLGPALIVYHTAFKFGGIISVSFWSMVVVVSSGVIGRYLYLQIPKTIGGKEISVIELKKQVAINRLELAETYRIDPELLTTIDQLASGFSERARTSLLTTFPRLVVYNWRYNHRIRKILHAIQTTIDHDRYIPVHYIIHENSKIQRQLASLAVTQKLFRHWHLFHLPFAMVMFIIMVIHIVVAFLFGYGWIFTS
;
A
#
# COMPACT_ATOMS: atom_id res chain seq x y z
N MET A 1 15.57 -11.83 7.55
CA MET A 1 16.09 -10.49 7.22
C MET A 1 16.05 -9.62 8.47
N THR A 2 17.15 -8.94 8.82
CA THR A 2 17.19 -8.04 9.99
C THR A 2 16.31 -6.79 9.77
N LYS A 3 15.91 -6.09 10.84
CA LYS A 3 15.11 -4.84 10.72
C LYS A 3 15.83 -3.79 9.86
N ILE A 4 17.16 -3.73 9.93
CA ILE A 4 18.00 -2.82 9.15
C ILE A 4 17.95 -3.20 7.67
N MET A 5 18.21 -4.47 7.34
CA MET A 5 18.14 -4.95 5.95
C MET A 5 16.75 -4.73 5.34
N HIS A 6 15.66 -4.92 6.10
CA HIS A 6 14.30 -4.64 5.61
C HIS A 6 14.10 -3.16 5.32
N ARG A 7 14.61 -2.27 6.18
CA ARG A 7 14.55 -0.82 5.97
C ARG A 7 15.33 -0.42 4.71
N VAL A 8 16.54 -0.94 4.54
CA VAL A 8 17.37 -0.71 3.34
C VAL A 8 16.61 -1.18 2.10
N TYR A 9 16.10 -2.41 2.09
CA TYR A 9 15.32 -2.98 0.98
C TYR A 9 14.16 -2.07 0.53
N VAL A 10 13.31 -1.64 1.47
CA VAL A 10 12.18 -0.75 1.16
C VAL A 10 12.65 0.63 0.70
N SER A 11 13.68 1.18 1.35
CA SER A 11 14.23 2.50 1.01
C SER A 11 14.83 2.51 -0.40
N THR A 12 15.56 1.44 -0.78
CA THR A 12 16.11 1.28 -2.12
C THR A 12 15.02 1.23 -3.17
N MET A 13 13.95 0.44 -2.97
CA MET A 13 12.82 0.40 -3.91
C MET A 13 12.15 1.77 -4.05
N MET A 14 11.93 2.47 -2.94
CA MET A 14 11.32 3.80 -2.95
C MET A 14 12.22 4.82 -3.68
N MET A 15 13.51 4.81 -3.40
CA MET A 15 14.50 5.66 -4.05
C MET A 15 14.56 5.40 -5.55
N VAL A 16 14.66 4.14 -5.98
CA VAL A 16 14.66 3.76 -7.39
C VAL A 16 13.36 4.22 -8.07
N GLY A 17 12.20 3.96 -7.47
CA GLY A 17 10.92 4.38 -8.05
C GLY A 17 10.81 5.90 -8.20
N LEU A 18 11.18 6.66 -7.17
CA LEU A 18 11.16 8.12 -7.19
C LEU A 18 12.16 8.70 -8.19
N LEU A 19 13.40 8.19 -8.21
CA LEU A 19 14.43 8.62 -9.16
C LEU A 19 14.01 8.33 -10.59
N THR A 20 13.47 7.14 -10.89
CA THR A 20 12.99 6.81 -12.24
C THR A 20 11.90 7.78 -12.70
N VAL A 21 10.88 8.03 -11.87
CA VAL A 21 9.79 8.97 -12.21
C VAL A 21 10.32 10.40 -12.36
N MET A 22 11.20 10.83 -11.45
CA MET A 22 11.79 12.18 -11.50
C MET A 22 12.67 12.37 -12.74
N LEU A 23 13.53 11.41 -13.08
CA LEU A 23 14.42 11.49 -14.24
C LEU A 23 13.62 11.54 -15.55
N ILE A 24 12.60 10.69 -15.70
CA ILE A 24 11.71 10.71 -16.87
C ILE A 24 10.95 12.05 -16.93
N GLY A 25 10.43 12.51 -15.78
CA GLY A 25 9.72 13.77 -15.69
C GLY A 25 10.58 14.98 -16.06
N VAL A 26 11.83 15.04 -15.59
CA VAL A 26 12.78 16.13 -15.90
C VAL A 26 13.21 16.07 -17.36
N TYR A 27 13.59 14.89 -17.86
CA TYR A 27 14.00 14.71 -19.26
C TYR A 27 12.86 15.01 -20.24
N GLY A 28 11.65 14.55 -19.93
CA GLY A 28 10.46 14.74 -20.75
C GLY A 28 9.71 16.03 -20.50
N TYR A 29 10.13 16.87 -19.54
CA TYR A 29 9.40 18.09 -19.17
C TYR A 29 9.06 18.96 -20.38
N PRO A 30 10.00 19.31 -21.30
CA PRO A 30 9.70 20.15 -22.44
C PRO A 30 8.63 19.55 -23.35
N TYR A 31 8.60 18.22 -23.50
CA TYR A 31 7.64 17.50 -24.35
C TYR A 31 6.26 17.38 -23.69
N TYR A 32 6.21 17.02 -22.41
CA TYR A 32 4.95 16.85 -21.69
C TYR A 32 4.26 18.18 -21.39
N SER A 33 5.00 19.29 -21.33
CA SER A 33 4.43 20.65 -21.20
C SER A 33 3.90 21.23 -22.50
N THR A 34 4.34 20.76 -23.68
CA THR A 34 3.83 21.22 -24.98
C THR A 34 2.35 20.89 -25.12
N PRO A 35 1.51 21.78 -25.69
CA PRO A 35 0.12 21.48 -26.02
C PRO A 35 -0.02 20.23 -26.89
N LEU A 36 -1.11 19.48 -26.69
CA LEU A 36 -1.34 18.19 -27.36
C LEU A 36 -1.28 18.26 -28.89
N ILE A 37 -1.70 19.39 -29.47
CA ILE A 37 -1.76 19.64 -30.92
C ILE A 37 -0.37 19.87 -31.51
N GLU A 38 0.53 20.51 -30.76
CA GLU A 38 1.88 20.89 -31.20
C GLU A 38 2.93 19.79 -30.90
N ARG A 39 2.61 18.82 -30.03
CA ARG A 39 3.52 17.72 -29.66
C ARG A 39 4.12 16.95 -30.84
N PRO A 40 3.41 16.63 -31.93
CA PRO A 40 3.99 15.92 -33.07
C PRO A 40 5.20 16.63 -33.70
N GLU A 41 5.29 17.95 -33.56
CA GLU A 41 6.40 18.76 -34.08
C GLU A 41 7.52 18.95 -33.04
N ALA A 42 7.29 18.53 -31.80
CA ALA A 42 8.27 18.69 -30.74
C ALA A 42 9.51 17.80 -30.98
N PRO A 43 10.73 18.28 -30.66
CA PRO A 43 11.97 17.52 -30.91
C PRO A 43 12.02 16.13 -30.27
N LEU A 44 11.32 15.95 -29.14
CA LEU A 44 11.28 14.70 -28.37
C LEU A 44 10.13 13.77 -28.77
N ASP A 45 9.28 14.10 -29.74
CA ASP A 45 8.13 13.26 -30.12
C ASP A 45 8.55 11.85 -30.55
N ARG A 46 9.59 11.75 -31.39
CA ARG A 46 10.15 10.44 -31.82
C ARG A 46 10.67 9.57 -30.68
N ALA A 47 11.02 10.19 -29.55
CA ALA A 47 11.53 9.50 -28.37
C ALA A 47 10.39 9.15 -27.39
N LEU A 48 9.55 10.12 -27.04
CA LEU A 48 8.62 10.07 -25.90
C LEU A 48 7.15 9.90 -26.27
N SER A 49 6.79 9.97 -27.56
CA SER A 49 5.44 9.60 -28.00
C SER A 49 5.15 8.12 -27.71
N PRO A 50 3.86 7.70 -27.64
CA PRO A 50 3.51 6.31 -27.35
C PRO A 50 4.14 5.28 -28.30
N VAL A 51 4.44 5.71 -29.53
CA VAL A 51 5.10 4.91 -30.59
C VAL A 51 6.60 5.17 -30.67
N GLY A 52 7.10 6.21 -29.99
CA GLY A 52 8.52 6.54 -29.94
C GLY A 52 9.33 5.52 -29.15
N PHE A 53 10.65 5.49 -29.35
CA PHE A 53 11.52 4.45 -28.80
C PHE A 53 11.40 4.31 -27.27
N TRP A 54 11.47 5.42 -26.53
CA TRP A 54 11.34 5.41 -25.07
C TRP A 54 9.90 5.31 -24.61
N GLY A 55 8.97 5.96 -25.30
CA GLY A 55 7.54 5.88 -24.98
C GLY A 55 7.02 4.44 -25.08
N HIS A 56 7.29 3.75 -26.18
CA HIS A 56 6.91 2.36 -26.37
C HIS A 56 7.63 1.42 -25.38
N GLY A 57 8.91 1.67 -25.11
CA GLY A 57 9.69 0.95 -24.10
C GLY A 57 9.10 1.07 -22.68
N MET A 58 8.63 2.27 -22.29
CA MET A 58 7.93 2.48 -21.02
C MET A 58 6.62 1.71 -20.95
N GLY A 59 5.88 1.60 -22.06
CA GLY A 59 4.67 0.77 -22.15
C GLY A 59 5.00 -0.71 -21.91
N PHE A 60 6.00 -1.23 -22.63
CA PHE A 60 6.43 -2.62 -22.49
C PHE A 60 6.93 -2.95 -21.08
N ILE A 61 7.86 -2.14 -20.54
CA ILE A 61 8.42 -2.34 -19.20
C ILE A 61 7.31 -2.18 -18.15
N GLY A 62 6.44 -1.17 -18.28
CA GLY A 62 5.33 -0.95 -17.37
C GLY A 62 4.35 -2.12 -17.31
N SER A 63 3.90 -2.61 -18.48
CA SER A 63 3.03 -3.79 -18.59
C SER A 63 3.70 -5.06 -18.06
N PHE A 64 5.00 -5.25 -18.33
CA PHE A 64 5.77 -6.37 -17.78
C PHE A 64 5.81 -6.30 -16.24
N MET A 65 6.13 -5.14 -15.68
CA MET A 65 6.18 -4.94 -14.22
C MET A 65 4.85 -5.23 -13.55
N MET A 66 3.74 -4.74 -14.12
CA MET A 66 2.40 -5.01 -13.59
C MET A 66 2.05 -6.50 -13.66
N THR A 67 2.26 -7.12 -14.81
CA THR A 67 1.96 -8.54 -15.04
C THR A 67 2.79 -9.42 -14.10
N PHE A 68 4.10 -9.19 -14.05
CA PHE A 68 5.01 -9.92 -13.19
C PHE A 68 4.68 -9.70 -11.71
N GLY A 69 4.43 -8.47 -11.28
CA GLY A 69 4.08 -8.15 -9.90
C GLY A 69 2.81 -8.86 -9.43
N VAL A 70 1.76 -8.89 -10.27
CA VAL A 70 0.49 -9.58 -9.96
C VAL A 70 0.67 -11.09 -9.94
N LEU A 71 1.32 -11.66 -10.96
CA LEU A 71 1.54 -13.10 -11.07
C LEU A 71 2.42 -13.61 -9.93
N MET A 72 3.55 -12.96 -9.67
CA MET A 72 4.49 -13.36 -8.63
C MET A 72 3.80 -13.42 -7.25
N TYR A 73 3.03 -12.38 -6.89
CA TYR A 73 2.30 -12.38 -5.62
C TYR A 73 1.21 -13.45 -5.59
N SER A 74 0.42 -13.58 -6.67
CA SER A 74 -0.69 -14.52 -6.75
C SER A 74 -0.23 -15.97 -6.67
N ILE A 75 0.84 -16.32 -7.40
CA ILE A 75 1.46 -17.66 -7.40
C ILE A 75 1.99 -17.96 -6.00
N ARG A 76 2.78 -17.05 -5.41
CA ARG A 76 3.34 -17.24 -4.07
C ARG A 76 2.27 -17.41 -3.00
N LYS A 77 1.14 -16.71 -3.13
CA LYS A 77 0.00 -16.78 -2.19
C LYS A 77 -0.77 -18.10 -2.30
N ARG A 78 -0.90 -18.67 -3.50
CA ARG A 78 -1.74 -19.85 -3.76
C ARG A 78 -0.95 -21.16 -3.73
N TRP A 79 0.33 -21.13 -4.07
CA TRP A 79 1.11 -22.36 -4.25
C TRP A 79 1.86 -22.74 -2.97
N THR A 80 1.38 -23.79 -2.30
CA THR A 80 1.92 -24.29 -1.03
C THR A 80 3.38 -24.77 -1.13
N ARG A 81 3.81 -25.26 -2.30
CA ARG A 81 5.21 -25.66 -2.55
C ARG A 81 6.22 -24.52 -2.39
N LEU A 82 5.77 -23.29 -2.63
CA LEU A 82 6.58 -22.07 -2.46
C LEU A 82 6.43 -21.47 -1.05
N ALA A 83 5.76 -22.15 -0.11
CA ALA A 83 5.54 -21.63 1.24
C ALA A 83 6.85 -21.29 1.97
N ASN A 84 7.93 -22.01 1.66
CA ASN A 84 9.25 -21.80 2.25
C ASN A 84 10.09 -20.75 1.50
N VAL A 85 9.64 -20.28 0.33
CA VAL A 85 10.35 -19.28 -0.47
C VAL A 85 9.99 -17.89 0.03
N GLY A 86 10.80 -17.35 0.94
CA GLY A 86 10.69 -15.99 1.47
C GLY A 86 9.39 -15.70 2.24
N LEU A 87 9.35 -14.55 2.92
CA LEU A 87 8.18 -14.11 3.67
C LEU A 87 7.15 -13.49 2.73
N ILE A 88 5.87 -13.84 2.88
CA ILE A 88 4.76 -13.29 2.08
C ILE A 88 4.71 -11.76 2.12
N LYS A 89 5.17 -11.15 3.22
CA LYS A 89 5.32 -9.70 3.38
C LYS A 89 6.20 -9.09 2.29
N HIS A 90 7.34 -9.70 1.96
CA HIS A 90 8.27 -9.16 0.96
C HIS A 90 7.72 -9.29 -0.46
N PHE A 91 7.02 -10.38 -0.77
CA PHE A 91 6.30 -10.51 -2.04
C PHE A 91 5.21 -9.45 -2.18
N LEU A 92 4.47 -9.14 -1.11
CA LEU A 92 3.48 -8.07 -1.13
C LEU A 92 4.13 -6.69 -1.30
N GLU A 93 5.24 -6.43 -0.63
CA GLU A 93 6.01 -5.17 -0.76
C GLU A 93 6.53 -4.99 -2.19
N PHE A 94 7.10 -6.05 -2.78
CA PHE A 94 7.59 -6.02 -4.15
C PHE A 94 6.46 -5.90 -5.18
N HIS A 95 5.33 -6.58 -4.96
CA HIS A 95 4.12 -6.39 -5.76
C HIS A 95 3.67 -4.92 -5.76
N ILE A 96 3.59 -4.29 -4.59
CA ILE A 96 3.20 -2.88 -4.48
C ILE A 96 4.19 -1.98 -5.22
N PHE A 97 5.50 -2.24 -5.11
CA PHE A 97 6.52 -1.50 -5.85
C PHE A 97 6.32 -1.60 -7.36
N LEU A 98 6.21 -2.83 -7.89
CA LEU A 98 6.01 -3.05 -9.33
C LEU A 98 4.68 -2.48 -9.84
N CYS A 99 3.60 -2.61 -9.06
CA CYS A 99 2.28 -2.08 -9.37
C CYS A 99 2.11 -0.58 -9.05
N LEU A 100 3.17 0.12 -8.62
CA LEU A 100 3.22 1.58 -8.55
C LEU A 100 4.11 2.14 -9.65
N LEU A 101 5.32 1.59 -9.79
CA LEU A 101 6.26 2.04 -10.81
C LEU A 101 5.80 1.64 -12.23
N GLY A 102 5.23 0.46 -12.42
CA GLY A 102 4.68 0.03 -13.72
C GLY A 102 3.61 0.99 -14.26
N PRO A 103 2.54 1.28 -13.49
CA PRO A 103 1.55 2.30 -13.85
C PRO A 103 2.13 3.69 -14.06
N ALA A 104 3.15 4.10 -13.29
CA ALA A 104 3.81 5.38 -13.51
C ALA A 104 4.50 5.44 -14.89
N LEU A 105 5.17 4.36 -15.31
CA LEU A 105 5.73 4.25 -16.66
C LEU A 105 4.62 4.26 -17.73
N ILE A 106 3.48 3.60 -17.48
CA ILE A 106 2.33 3.62 -18.40
C ILE A 106 1.76 5.04 -18.55
N VAL A 107 1.69 5.83 -17.47
CA VAL A 107 1.27 7.25 -17.56
C VAL A 107 2.17 8.03 -18.50
N TYR A 108 3.49 7.83 -18.45
CA TYR A 108 4.42 8.47 -19.38
C TYR A 108 4.31 7.90 -20.80
N HIS A 109 4.08 6.60 -20.95
CA HIS A 109 3.85 5.93 -22.23
C HIS A 109 2.63 6.50 -22.97
N THR A 110 1.54 6.81 -22.27
CA THR A 110 0.37 7.44 -22.93
C THR A 110 0.65 8.87 -23.40
N ALA A 111 1.80 9.44 -23.02
CA ALA A 111 2.13 10.84 -23.23
C ALA A 111 1.00 11.78 -22.75
N PHE A 112 0.26 11.39 -21.71
CA PHE A 112 -0.91 12.10 -21.19
C PHE A 112 -2.01 12.33 -22.25
N LYS A 113 -2.10 11.45 -23.25
CA LYS A 113 -3.17 11.43 -24.27
C LYS A 113 -4.24 10.42 -23.84
N PHE A 114 -5.44 10.91 -23.53
CA PHE A 114 -6.57 10.08 -23.12
C PHE A 114 -7.64 10.11 -24.22
N GLY A 115 -7.79 9.02 -24.97
CA GLY A 115 -8.84 8.86 -25.98
C GLY A 115 -9.34 7.42 -26.11
N GLY A 116 -10.53 7.26 -26.69
CA GLY A 116 -11.13 5.97 -27.05
C GLY A 116 -11.26 4.95 -25.91
N ILE A 117 -11.36 3.67 -26.28
CA ILE A 117 -11.48 2.53 -25.35
C ILE A 117 -10.26 2.36 -24.43
N ILE A 118 -9.10 2.87 -24.87
CA ILE A 118 -7.84 2.82 -24.11
C ILE A 118 -7.97 3.64 -22.81
N SER A 119 -8.76 4.71 -22.83
CA SER A 119 -9.03 5.52 -21.63
C SER A 119 -9.72 4.72 -20.52
N VAL A 120 -10.55 3.73 -20.88
CA VAL A 120 -11.21 2.84 -19.90
C VAL A 120 -10.17 2.01 -19.16
N SER A 121 -9.18 1.45 -19.87
CA SER A 121 -8.07 0.71 -19.26
C SER A 121 -7.24 1.61 -18.34
N PHE A 122 -6.91 2.82 -18.82
CA PHE A 122 -6.14 3.80 -18.05
C PHE A 122 -6.84 4.18 -16.74
N TRP A 123 -8.12 4.56 -16.77
CA TRP A 123 -8.85 4.93 -15.56
C TRP A 123 -9.09 3.72 -14.65
N SER A 124 -9.29 2.52 -15.21
CA SER A 124 -9.34 1.29 -14.42
C SER A 124 -8.02 1.04 -13.69
N MET A 125 -6.87 1.24 -14.37
CA MET A 125 -5.54 1.17 -13.75
C MET A 125 -5.41 2.17 -12.59
N VAL A 126 -5.79 3.44 -12.79
CA VAL A 126 -5.75 4.48 -11.74
C VAL A 126 -6.60 4.09 -10.53
N VAL A 127 -7.81 3.56 -10.75
CA VAL A 127 -8.70 3.07 -9.69
C VAL A 127 -8.09 1.88 -8.95
N VAL A 128 -7.48 0.93 -9.66
CA VAL A 128 -6.82 -0.24 -9.06
C VAL A 128 -5.63 0.18 -8.20
N VAL A 129 -4.77 1.08 -8.70
CA VAL A 129 -3.61 1.60 -7.96
C VAL A 129 -4.05 2.35 -6.71
N SER A 130 -5.02 3.26 -6.86
CA SER A 130 -5.55 4.06 -5.75
C SER A 130 -6.23 3.18 -4.70
N SER A 131 -7.05 2.22 -5.12
CA SER A 131 -7.65 1.24 -4.21
C SER A 131 -6.61 0.33 -3.56
N GLY A 132 -5.48 0.04 -4.22
CA GLY A 132 -4.36 -0.70 -3.64
C GLY A 132 -3.78 -0.05 -2.39
N VAL A 133 -3.70 1.29 -2.35
CA VAL A 133 -3.27 2.06 -1.17
C VAL A 133 -4.24 1.84 -0.01
N ILE A 134 -5.55 1.89 -0.28
CA ILE A 134 -6.61 1.60 0.70
C ILE A 134 -6.46 0.16 1.22
N GLY A 135 -6.25 -0.80 0.32
CA GLY A 135 -6.01 -2.20 0.67
C GLY A 135 -4.81 -2.38 1.59
N ARG A 136 -3.69 -1.69 1.30
CA ARG A 136 -2.49 -1.73 2.15
C ARG A 136 -2.75 -1.14 3.52
N TYR A 137 -3.49 -0.03 3.62
CA TYR A 137 -3.87 0.54 4.91
C TYR A 137 -4.71 -0.46 5.73
N LEU A 138 -5.74 -1.06 5.15
CA LEU A 138 -6.59 -2.05 5.83
C LEU A 138 -5.79 -3.30 6.23
N TYR A 139 -4.88 -3.77 5.36
CA TYR A 139 -4.01 -4.91 5.65
C TYR A 139 -3.13 -4.69 6.89
N LEU A 140 -2.66 -3.46 7.13
CA LEU A 140 -1.86 -3.11 8.31
C LEU A 140 -2.67 -3.03 9.61
N GLN A 141 -4.00 -2.93 9.53
CA GLN A 141 -4.87 -2.90 10.70
C GLN A 141 -5.28 -4.29 11.19
N ILE A 142 -5.12 -5.32 10.36
CA ILE A 142 -5.37 -6.70 10.75
C ILE A 142 -4.13 -7.24 11.48
N PRO A 143 -4.26 -7.66 12.76
CA PRO A 143 -3.13 -8.17 13.52
C PRO A 143 -2.67 -9.53 12.96
N LYS A 144 -1.38 -9.64 12.66
CA LYS A 144 -0.76 -10.82 12.04
C LYS A 144 0.56 -11.13 12.73
N THR A 145 0.92 -12.41 12.77
CA THR A 145 2.23 -12.89 13.18
C THR A 145 3.30 -12.37 12.22
N ILE A 146 4.57 -12.44 12.64
CA ILE A 146 5.74 -12.10 11.81
C ILE A 146 5.74 -12.91 10.49
N GLY A 147 5.19 -14.13 10.50
CA GLY A 147 5.01 -14.99 9.33
C GLY A 147 3.74 -14.72 8.50
N GLY A 148 2.91 -13.75 8.90
CA GLY A 148 1.69 -13.37 8.17
C GLY A 148 0.45 -14.21 8.48
N LYS A 149 0.52 -15.16 9.41
CA LYS A 149 -0.67 -15.88 9.94
C LYS A 149 -1.47 -14.95 10.85
N GLU A 150 -2.79 -14.98 10.78
CA GLU A 150 -3.66 -14.22 11.69
C GLU A 150 -3.43 -14.68 13.13
N ILE A 151 -3.25 -13.72 14.05
CA ILE A 151 -3.09 -14.01 15.47
C ILE A 151 -4.48 -14.19 16.07
N SER A 152 -4.66 -15.21 16.91
CA SER A 152 -5.90 -15.39 17.65
C SER A 152 -6.20 -14.15 18.51
N VAL A 153 -7.45 -13.67 18.45
CA VAL A 153 -7.92 -12.58 19.30
C VAL A 153 -7.72 -12.89 20.78
N ILE A 154 -7.83 -14.18 21.17
CA ILE A 154 -7.61 -14.64 22.54
C ILE A 154 -6.15 -14.40 22.95
N GLU A 155 -5.20 -14.75 22.07
CA GLU A 155 -3.77 -14.57 22.32
C GLU A 155 -3.40 -13.09 22.43
N LEU A 156 -3.95 -12.23 21.58
CA LEU A 156 -3.73 -10.78 21.66
C LEU A 156 -4.29 -10.19 22.96
N LYS A 157 -5.49 -10.61 23.38
CA LYS A 157 -6.09 -10.19 24.65
C LYS A 157 -5.24 -10.65 25.84
N LYS A 158 -4.71 -11.87 25.79
CA LYS A 158 -3.79 -12.40 26.82
C LYS A 158 -2.51 -11.57 26.89
N GLN A 159 -1.89 -11.25 25.76
CA GLN A 159 -0.70 -10.40 25.70
C GLN A 159 -0.96 -9.01 26.29
N VAL A 160 -2.10 -8.39 25.93
CA VAL A 160 -2.50 -7.10 26.51
C VAL A 160 -2.65 -7.19 28.03
N ALA A 161 -3.27 -8.26 28.55
CA ALA A 161 -3.44 -8.48 29.99
C ALA A 161 -2.09 -8.67 30.72
N ILE A 162 -1.18 -9.47 30.15
CA ILE A 162 0.17 -9.69 30.71
C ILE A 162 0.94 -8.36 30.78
N ASN A 163 0.99 -7.63 29.67
CA ASN A 163 1.67 -6.35 29.59
C ASN A 163 1.05 -5.31 30.54
N ARG A 164 -0.27 -5.38 30.77
CA ARG A 164 -0.96 -4.52 31.74
C ARG A 164 -0.54 -4.84 33.18
N LEU A 165 -0.40 -6.12 33.53
CA LEU A 165 0.11 -6.54 34.83
C LEU A 165 1.57 -6.10 35.03
N GLU A 166 2.42 -6.26 34.00
CA GLU A 166 3.80 -5.81 34.04
C GLU A 166 3.92 -4.29 34.29
N LEU A 167 3.10 -3.48 33.59
CA LEU A 167 3.06 -2.03 33.82
C LEU A 167 2.61 -1.67 35.24
N ALA A 168 1.64 -2.39 35.81
CA ALA A 168 1.12 -2.13 37.14
C ALA A 168 2.08 -2.59 38.26
N GLU A 169 2.63 -3.80 38.15
CA GLU A 169 3.42 -4.43 39.22
C GLU A 169 4.91 -4.08 39.14
N THR A 170 5.50 -4.14 37.94
CA THR A 170 6.94 -3.93 37.75
C THR A 170 7.28 -2.44 37.63
N TYR A 171 6.56 -1.72 36.78
CA TYR A 171 6.82 -0.31 36.52
C TYR A 171 6.00 0.65 37.40
N ARG A 172 5.08 0.11 38.22
CA ARG A 172 4.23 0.87 39.17
C ARG A 172 3.51 2.06 38.50
N ILE A 173 3.03 1.85 37.28
CA ILE A 173 2.23 2.83 36.57
C ILE A 173 0.87 2.96 37.26
N ASP A 174 0.41 4.20 37.41
CA ASP A 174 -0.88 4.53 38.00
C ASP A 174 -2.04 3.71 37.37
N PRO A 175 -2.82 2.96 38.17
CA PRO A 175 -3.99 2.26 37.70
C PRO A 175 -5.00 3.13 36.94
N GLU A 176 -5.16 4.41 37.29
CA GLU A 176 -6.08 5.33 36.60
C GLU A 176 -5.60 5.66 35.17
N LEU A 177 -4.29 5.74 34.98
CA LEU A 177 -3.72 5.92 33.66
C LEU A 177 -3.91 4.67 32.79
N LEU A 178 -3.71 3.49 33.36
CA LEU A 178 -3.91 2.22 32.66
C LEU A 178 -5.37 2.04 32.23
N THR A 179 -6.34 2.35 33.11
CA THR A 179 -7.77 2.32 32.76
C THR A 179 -8.11 3.35 31.70
N THR A 180 -7.52 4.54 31.73
CA THR A 180 -7.67 5.56 30.68
C THR A 180 -7.21 5.02 29.33
N ILE A 181 -6.05 4.37 29.26
CA ILE A 181 -5.53 3.76 28.03
C ILE A 181 -6.47 2.65 27.52
N ASP A 182 -6.92 1.76 28.40
CA ASP A 182 -7.84 0.68 28.06
C ASP A 182 -9.16 1.23 27.48
N GLN A 183 -9.68 2.31 28.07
CA GLN A 183 -10.92 2.94 27.66
C GLN A 183 -10.83 3.67 26.30
N LEU A 184 -9.63 4.12 25.90
CA LEU A 184 -9.44 4.72 24.57
C LEU A 184 -9.77 3.73 23.43
N ALA A 185 -9.56 2.44 23.68
CA ALA A 185 -9.82 1.40 22.70
C ALA A 185 -11.30 1.00 22.68
N SER A 186 -12.00 1.07 23.82
CA SER A 186 -13.43 0.80 23.90
C SER A 186 -14.24 1.95 23.29
N GLY A 187 -14.61 1.84 22.01
CA GLY A 187 -15.48 2.85 21.41
C GLY A 187 -15.71 2.73 19.91
N PHE A 188 -14.95 1.90 19.20
CA PHE A 188 -15.19 1.68 17.78
C PHE A 188 -16.17 0.54 17.55
N SER A 189 -17.46 0.77 17.83
CA SER A 189 -18.53 -0.17 17.48
C SER A 189 -19.14 0.12 16.11
N GLU A 190 -19.47 -0.96 15.41
CA GLU A 190 -20.21 -0.89 14.15
C GLU A 190 -21.63 -0.38 14.43
N ARG A 191 -22.02 0.74 13.80
CA ARG A 191 -23.44 1.09 13.70
C ARG A 191 -24.01 0.26 12.57
N ALA A 192 -25.01 -0.58 12.86
CA ALA A 192 -25.57 -1.60 11.97
C ALA A 192 -26.05 -1.10 10.58
N ARG A 193 -26.14 0.21 10.33
CA ARG A 193 -26.62 0.82 9.07
C ARG A 193 -25.70 1.89 8.50
N THR A 194 -24.39 1.75 8.61
CA THR A 194 -23.45 2.73 8.01
C THR A 194 -22.94 2.26 6.64
N SER A 195 -23.05 3.14 5.64
CA SER A 195 -22.48 2.93 4.30
C SER A 195 -20.96 2.81 4.37
N LEU A 196 -20.36 1.92 3.58
CA LEU A 196 -18.91 1.69 3.54
C LEU A 196 -18.12 2.98 3.28
N LEU A 197 -18.69 3.90 2.48
CA LEU A 197 -18.12 5.21 2.17
C LEU A 197 -17.97 6.09 3.41
N THR A 198 -18.83 5.93 4.41
CA THR A 198 -18.74 6.65 5.70
C THR A 198 -17.89 5.90 6.72
N THR A 199 -17.85 4.58 6.63
CA THR A 199 -17.12 3.70 7.56
C THR A 199 -15.61 3.83 7.41
N PHE A 200 -15.09 3.90 6.18
CA PHE A 200 -13.64 4.01 5.96
C PHE A 200 -13.05 5.34 6.50
N PRO A 201 -13.59 6.54 6.17
CA PRO A 201 -13.11 7.79 6.76
C PRO A 201 -13.22 7.80 8.29
N ARG A 202 -14.31 7.26 8.84
CA ARG A 202 -14.47 7.14 10.30
C ARG A 202 -13.39 6.26 10.93
N LEU A 203 -13.00 5.16 10.29
CA LEU A 203 -11.89 4.31 10.72
C LEU A 203 -10.55 5.07 10.69
N VAL A 204 -10.29 5.82 9.62
CA VAL A 204 -9.07 6.64 9.49
C VAL A 204 -9.01 7.70 10.58
N VAL A 205 -10.09 8.45 10.79
CA VAL A 205 -10.19 9.48 11.83
C VAL A 205 -10.07 8.88 13.23
N TYR A 206 -10.71 7.72 13.49
CA TYR A 206 -10.57 6.99 14.75
C TYR A 206 -9.11 6.63 15.02
N ASN A 207 -8.43 6.02 14.05
CA ASN A 207 -7.03 5.62 14.20
C ASN A 207 -6.08 6.81 14.39
N TRP A 208 -6.34 7.90 13.68
CA TRP A 208 -5.57 9.14 13.82
C TRP A 208 -5.76 9.77 15.22
N ARG A 209 -7.01 9.91 15.67
CA ARG A 209 -7.33 10.44 17.02
C ARG A 209 -6.77 9.56 18.13
N TYR A 210 -6.90 8.23 18.01
CA TYR A 210 -6.34 7.27 18.95
C TYR A 210 -4.82 7.45 19.07
N ASN A 211 -4.12 7.46 17.94
CA ASN A 211 -2.66 7.64 17.92
C ASN A 211 -2.21 9.01 18.45
N HIS A 212 -2.99 10.06 18.22
CA HIS A 212 -2.69 11.38 18.77
C HIS A 212 -2.85 11.40 20.30
N ARG A 213 -3.92 10.81 20.83
CA ARG A 213 -4.15 10.70 22.29
C ARG A 213 -3.07 9.87 22.99
N ILE A 214 -2.69 8.72 22.42
CA ILE A 214 -1.61 7.90 22.96
C ILE A 214 -0.28 8.65 22.95
N ARG A 215 0.06 9.37 21.89
CA ARG A 215 1.27 10.21 21.86
C ARG A 215 1.26 11.27 22.94
N LYS A 216 0.11 11.90 23.20
CA LYS A 216 -0.04 12.86 24.31
C LYS A 216 0.19 12.21 25.67
N ILE A 217 -0.35 11.02 25.90
CA ILE A 217 -0.13 10.23 27.14
C ILE A 217 1.35 9.85 27.29
N LEU A 218 1.97 9.31 26.24
CA LEU A 218 3.38 8.92 26.27
C LEU A 218 4.31 10.11 26.52
N HIS A 219 3.96 11.31 26.03
CA HIS A 219 4.70 12.53 26.30
C HIS A 219 4.53 12.99 27.76
N ALA A 220 3.32 12.89 28.33
CA ALA A 220 3.10 13.19 29.75
C ALA A 220 3.81 12.19 30.69
N ILE A 221 3.91 10.92 30.29
CA ILE A 221 4.67 9.91 31.05
C ILE A 221 6.17 10.21 31.02
N GLN A 222 6.68 10.71 29.89
CA GLN A 222 8.10 11.05 29.72
C GLN A 222 8.58 12.09 30.73
N THR A 223 7.70 13.02 31.13
CA THR A 223 8.03 14.07 32.10
C THR A 223 7.95 13.60 33.56
N THR A 224 7.33 12.43 33.81
CA THR A 224 7.02 11.96 35.17
C THR A 224 7.90 10.78 35.60
N ILE A 225 8.46 10.02 34.64
CA ILE A 225 9.25 8.82 34.92
C ILE A 225 10.72 9.07 34.56
N ASP A 226 11.63 8.52 35.38
CA ASP A 226 13.08 8.53 35.12
C ASP A 226 13.42 7.98 33.73
N HIS A 227 14.46 8.54 33.12
CA HIS A 227 14.85 8.23 31.75
C HIS A 227 15.08 6.73 31.50
N ASP A 228 15.70 6.04 32.46
CA ASP A 228 16.03 4.61 32.37
C ASP A 228 14.79 3.70 32.38
N ARG A 229 13.71 4.14 33.04
CA ARG A 229 12.43 3.43 33.11
C ARG A 229 11.50 3.79 31.97
N TYR A 230 11.71 4.93 31.31
CA TYR A 230 10.84 5.43 30.25
C TYR A 230 10.85 4.52 29.01
N ILE A 231 12.02 4.09 28.55
CA ILE A 231 12.16 3.31 27.31
C ILE A 231 11.31 2.02 27.31
N PRO A 232 11.41 1.14 28.33
CA PRO A 232 10.59 -0.08 28.36
C PRO A 232 9.11 0.22 28.53
N VAL A 233 8.73 1.18 29.40
CA VAL A 233 7.33 1.59 29.60
C VAL A 233 6.72 2.12 28.29
N HIS A 234 7.43 3.00 27.60
CA HIS A 234 7.03 3.54 26.31
C HIS A 234 6.80 2.43 25.29
N TYR A 235 7.74 1.46 25.21
CA TYR A 235 7.61 0.33 24.30
C TYR A 235 6.35 -0.50 24.59
N ILE A 236 6.13 -0.88 25.85
CA ILE A 236 4.98 -1.69 26.26
C ILE A 236 3.66 -0.96 25.99
N ILE A 237 3.54 0.31 26.40
CA ILE A 237 2.32 1.12 26.18
C ILE A 237 2.06 1.32 24.68
N HIS A 238 3.10 1.59 23.89
CA HIS A 238 2.97 1.78 22.45
C HIS A 238 2.49 0.51 21.75
N GLU A 239 3.09 -0.65 22.04
CA GLU A 239 2.66 -1.92 21.43
C GLU A 239 1.28 -2.36 21.93
N ASN A 240 0.98 -2.24 23.23
CA ASN A 240 -0.34 -2.56 23.77
C ASN A 240 -1.44 -1.70 23.16
N SER A 241 -1.24 -0.37 23.12
CA SER A 241 -2.24 0.54 22.56
C SER A 241 -2.49 0.26 21.07
N LYS A 242 -1.45 -0.10 20.32
CA LYS A 242 -1.60 -0.56 18.92
C LYS A 242 -2.45 -1.83 18.82
N ILE A 243 -2.18 -2.85 19.65
CA ILE A 243 -2.95 -4.10 19.67
C ILE A 243 -4.41 -3.81 20.03
N GLN A 244 -4.65 -3.03 21.08
CA GLN A 244 -6.00 -2.69 21.53
C GLN A 244 -6.80 -1.93 20.45
N ARG A 245 -6.19 -0.96 19.77
CA ARG A 245 -6.81 -0.25 18.63
C ARG A 245 -7.16 -1.19 17.48
N GLN A 246 -6.26 -2.12 17.16
CA GLN A 246 -6.48 -3.13 16.11
C GLN A 246 -7.62 -4.08 16.50
N LEU A 247 -7.67 -4.53 17.77
CA LEU A 247 -8.76 -5.34 18.30
C LEU A 247 -10.11 -4.61 18.25
N ALA A 248 -10.14 -3.34 18.68
CA ALA A 248 -11.35 -2.52 18.70
C ALA A 248 -11.95 -2.31 17.30
N SER A 249 -11.10 -2.20 16.27
CA SER A 249 -11.52 -1.95 14.90
C SER A 249 -11.48 -3.19 13.99
N LEU A 250 -11.26 -4.38 14.55
CA LEU A 250 -11.00 -5.59 13.78
C LEU A 250 -12.18 -5.99 12.89
N ALA A 251 -13.38 -6.10 13.44
CA ALA A 251 -14.56 -6.53 12.71
C ALA A 251 -14.87 -5.62 11.51
N VAL A 252 -14.79 -4.30 11.74
CA VAL A 252 -14.99 -3.30 10.69
C VAL A 252 -13.88 -3.36 9.64
N THR A 253 -12.62 -3.50 10.07
CA THR A 253 -11.48 -3.64 9.16
C THR A 253 -11.63 -4.88 8.28
N GLN A 254 -12.01 -6.03 8.86
CA GLN A 254 -12.26 -7.26 8.10
C GLN A 254 -13.43 -7.10 7.11
N LYS A 255 -14.51 -6.43 7.52
CA LYS A 255 -15.63 -6.11 6.63
C LYS A 255 -15.16 -5.25 5.45
N LEU A 256 -14.44 -4.15 5.71
CA LEU A 256 -13.90 -3.28 4.66
C LEU A 256 -12.92 -4.04 3.76
N PHE A 257 -12.08 -4.89 4.32
CA PHE A 257 -11.10 -5.67 3.55
C PHE A 257 -11.75 -6.68 2.61
N ARG A 258 -12.84 -7.34 3.03
CA ARG A 258 -13.62 -8.23 2.15
C ARG A 258 -14.22 -7.46 0.97
N HIS A 259 -14.86 -6.31 1.21
CA HIS A 259 -15.46 -5.50 0.15
C HIS A 259 -14.40 -4.87 -0.76
N TRP A 260 -13.28 -4.44 -0.20
CA TRP A 260 -12.13 -3.97 -0.97
C TRP A 260 -11.66 -5.04 -1.95
N HIS A 261 -11.55 -6.31 -1.51
CA HIS A 261 -11.12 -7.39 -2.41
C HIS A 261 -12.13 -7.63 -3.55
N LEU A 262 -13.43 -7.55 -3.25
CA LEU A 262 -14.51 -7.65 -4.24
C LEU A 262 -14.48 -6.52 -5.28
N PHE A 263 -13.99 -5.34 -4.92
CA PHE A 263 -13.87 -4.21 -5.84
C PHE A 263 -12.54 -4.21 -6.60
N HIS A 264 -11.43 -4.42 -5.90
CA HIS A 264 -10.09 -4.33 -6.48
C HIS A 264 -9.84 -5.39 -7.57
N LEU A 265 -10.30 -6.63 -7.35
CA LEU A 265 -10.03 -7.74 -8.25
C LEU A 265 -10.73 -7.60 -9.63
N PRO A 266 -12.04 -7.31 -9.73
CA PRO A 266 -12.70 -7.13 -11.03
C PRO A 266 -12.12 -5.97 -11.85
N PHE A 267 -11.82 -4.83 -11.22
CA PHE A 267 -11.19 -3.71 -11.93
C PHE A 267 -9.79 -4.07 -12.43
N ALA A 268 -9.02 -4.84 -11.66
CA ALA A 268 -7.74 -5.36 -12.13
C ALA A 268 -7.93 -6.30 -13.33
N MET A 269 -8.92 -7.21 -13.30
CA MET A 269 -9.21 -8.10 -14.42
C MET A 269 -9.59 -7.32 -15.69
N VAL A 270 -10.52 -6.36 -15.59
CA VAL A 270 -10.93 -5.51 -16.72
C VAL A 270 -9.72 -4.77 -17.30
N MET A 271 -8.90 -4.15 -16.45
CA MET A 271 -7.69 -3.46 -16.88
C MET A 271 -6.72 -4.39 -17.62
N PHE A 272 -6.46 -5.60 -17.09
CA PHE A 272 -5.58 -6.57 -17.76
C PHE A 272 -6.16 -7.09 -19.08
N ILE A 273 -7.46 -7.34 -19.15
CA ILE A 273 -8.13 -7.76 -20.40
C ILE A 273 -7.96 -6.68 -21.46
N ILE A 274 -8.25 -5.42 -21.13
CA ILE A 274 -8.11 -4.32 -22.09
C ILE A 274 -6.63 -4.08 -22.43
N MET A 275 -5.70 -4.23 -21.48
CA MET A 275 -4.26 -4.14 -21.74
C MET A 275 -3.81 -5.20 -22.76
N VAL A 276 -4.25 -6.45 -22.62
CA VAL A 276 -3.92 -7.52 -23.58
C VAL A 276 -4.50 -7.21 -24.96
N ILE A 277 -5.77 -6.80 -25.03
CA ILE A 277 -6.39 -6.37 -26.29
C ILE A 277 -5.59 -5.22 -26.92
N HIS A 278 -5.19 -4.22 -26.12
CA HIS A 278 -4.42 -3.07 -26.59
C HIS A 278 -3.06 -3.50 -27.18
N ILE A 279 -2.33 -4.40 -26.50
CA ILE A 279 -1.04 -4.91 -26.98
C ILE A 279 -1.23 -5.71 -28.28
N VAL A 280 -2.23 -6.59 -28.34
CA VAL A 280 -2.52 -7.40 -29.54
C VAL A 280 -2.89 -6.50 -30.72
N VAL A 281 -3.78 -5.52 -30.52
CA VAL A 281 -4.16 -4.56 -31.56
C VAL A 281 -2.94 -3.76 -32.01
N ALA A 282 -2.14 -3.22 -31.09
CA ALA A 282 -0.92 -2.48 -31.44
C ALA A 282 0.01 -3.32 -32.31
N PHE A 283 0.22 -4.59 -31.95
CA PHE A 283 1.04 -5.52 -32.73
C PHE A 283 0.45 -5.82 -34.11
N LEU A 284 -0.86 -6.06 -34.21
CA LEU A 284 -1.54 -6.33 -35.49
C LEU A 284 -1.49 -5.13 -36.46
N PHE A 285 -1.52 -3.91 -35.93
CA PHE A 285 -1.36 -2.68 -36.73
C PHE A 285 0.10 -2.30 -37.01
N GLY A 286 1.06 -3.17 -36.66
CA GLY A 286 2.48 -2.98 -36.97
C GLY A 286 3.22 -2.03 -36.01
N TYR A 287 2.62 -1.68 -34.87
CA TYR A 287 3.33 -0.94 -33.82
C TYR A 287 4.18 -1.92 -33.00
N GLY A 288 5.43 -2.13 -33.44
CA GLY A 288 6.44 -2.91 -32.74
C GLY A 288 7.49 -2.02 -32.06
N TRP A 289 8.16 -2.53 -31.03
CA TRP A 289 9.21 -1.78 -30.32
C TRP A 289 10.54 -1.74 -31.08
N ILE A 290 11.21 -2.90 -31.19
CA ILE A 290 12.54 -3.05 -31.80
C ILE A 290 12.55 -4.13 -32.91
N PHE A 291 11.40 -4.77 -33.14
CA PHE A 291 11.27 -5.94 -34.03
C PHE A 291 10.53 -5.65 -35.33
N THR A 292 10.27 -4.39 -35.63
CA THR A 292 9.76 -3.95 -36.93
C THR A 292 10.94 -3.44 -37.75
N SER A 293 11.57 -4.37 -38.46
CA SER A 293 12.43 -4.12 -39.62
C SER A 293 11.59 -3.89 -40.86
#